data_AF-A0A3P1AX85-F1
#
_entry.id   AF-A0A3P1AX85-F1
#
_cell.length_a   1.000
_cell.length_b   1.000
_cell.length_c   1.000
_cell.angle_alpha   90.00
_cell.angle_beta   90.00
_cell.angle_gamma   90.00
#
_symmetry.space_group_name_H-M   'P 1'
#
loop_
_entity.id
_entity.type
_entity.pdbx_description
1 polymer ?
#
loop_
_entity_poly.entity_id
_entity_poly.type
_entity_poly.pdbx_seq_one_letter_code
_entity_poly.pdbx_strand_id
1 'polypeptide(L)'
;MKYNPFKIIIWVLFLVFVLLNSIRLFIYGFVISFIIVIIDRAFFGTRKRSDTQFLNLFLTFTSIFTLFYTFSPFFRSVEFKISHPRWEKLEIVSVDKETSKKVSTSFNFLEKAYTSIRINYLDDKGEFKVKTEEIKHYAILGFEPLIRKDRIEKELDYIHNRSLNKLIDKKAINLYQHPSKEKMKIFKGNDAFALRHSVGFQIALLITYFLFVILNIYCIFKFKQLVTALKSSNTKDQKTAYIILIIVLYSYLVVGITFLHYLKF
;
A
#
# COMPACT_ATOMS: atom_id res chain seq x y z
N MET A 1 -22.88 18.70 17.52
CA MET A 1 -22.48 18.22 16.17
C MET A 1 -22.89 16.75 16.07
N LYS A 2 -23.82 16.37 15.18
CA LYS A 2 -24.13 14.94 14.95
C LYS A 2 -22.89 14.25 14.38
N TYR A 3 -22.33 13.31 15.13
CA TYR A 3 -21.18 12.52 14.68
C TYR A 3 -21.57 11.75 13.42
N ASN A 4 -20.98 12.13 12.29
CA ASN A 4 -21.17 11.40 11.05
C ASN A 4 -20.35 10.09 11.18
N PRO A 5 -20.98 8.90 11.21
CA PRO A 5 -20.27 7.63 11.42
C PRO A 5 -19.17 7.41 10.37
N PHE A 6 -19.33 7.95 9.16
CA PHE A 6 -18.32 7.92 8.11
C PHE A 6 -17.04 8.70 8.48
N LYS A 7 -17.15 9.80 9.23
CA LYS A 7 -15.96 10.55 9.69
C LYS A 7 -15.19 9.75 10.74
N ILE A 8 -15.89 9.08 11.67
CA ILE A 8 -15.24 8.25 12.69
C ILE A 8 -14.50 7.09 12.02
N ILE A 9 -15.12 6.43 11.04
CA ILE A 9 -14.49 5.33 10.29
C ILE A 9 -13.25 5.82 9.53
N ILE A 10 -13.30 6.98 8.88
CA ILE A 10 -12.13 7.57 8.20
C ILE A 10 -11.00 7.88 9.20
N TRP A 11 -11.32 8.40 10.38
CA TRP A 11 -10.34 8.69 11.43
C TRP A 11 -9.71 7.42 12.02
N VAL A 12 -10.51 6.38 12.23
CA VAL A 12 -10.01 5.07 12.70
C VAL A 12 -9.13 4.43 11.64
N LEU A 13 -9.54 4.44 10.36
CA LEU A 13 -8.71 3.96 9.25
C LEU A 13 -7.40 4.75 9.12
N PHE A 14 -7.47 6.07 9.26
CA PHE A 14 -6.29 6.94 9.27
C PHE A 14 -5.33 6.57 10.42
N LEU A 15 -5.85 6.40 11.64
CA LEU A 15 -5.06 6.04 12.81
C LEU A 15 -4.41 4.66 12.62
N VAL A 16 -5.14 3.68 12.10
CA VAL A 16 -4.61 2.34 11.77
C VAL A 16 -3.51 2.44 10.72
N PHE A 17 -3.71 3.23 9.65
CA PHE A 17 -2.68 3.43 8.62
C PHE A 17 -1.43 4.14 9.16
N VAL A 18 -1.59 5.12 10.05
CA VAL A 18 -0.48 5.81 10.72
C VAL A 18 0.27 4.86 11.66
N LEU A 19 -0.44 4.06 12.47
CA LEU A 19 0.15 3.09 13.38
C LEU A 19 0.88 1.94 12.65
N LEU A 20 0.38 1.55 11.47
CA LEU A 20 1.04 0.59 10.60
C LEU A 20 2.28 1.16 9.88
N ASN A 21 2.48 2.48 9.92
CA ASN A 21 3.58 3.16 9.27
C ASN A 21 4.51 3.85 10.28
N SER A 22 5.66 4.32 9.80
CA SER A 22 6.59 5.05 10.67
C SER A 22 5.98 6.38 11.11
N ILE A 23 6.10 6.72 12.41
CA ILE A 23 5.81 8.06 12.99
C ILE A 23 6.42 9.19 12.14
N ARG A 24 7.52 8.91 11.43
CA ARG A 24 8.19 9.87 10.54
C ARG A 24 7.31 10.33 9.37
N LEU A 25 6.47 9.47 8.80
CA LEU A 25 5.55 9.85 7.70
C LEU A 25 4.46 10.81 8.19
N PHE A 26 4.02 10.63 9.43
CA PHE A 26 3.08 11.55 10.08
C PHE A 26 3.72 12.94 10.22
N ILE A 27 4.99 13.02 10.62
CA ILE A 27 5.71 14.30 10.71
C ILE A 27 5.81 14.97 9.34
N TYR A 28 6.13 14.23 8.27
CA TYR A 28 6.20 14.79 6.91
C TYR A 28 4.86 15.39 6.45
N GLY A 29 3.77 14.63 6.60
CA GLY A 29 2.44 15.12 6.26
C GLY A 29 2.07 16.36 7.06
N PHE A 30 2.44 16.42 8.34
CA PHE A 30 2.15 17.53 9.24
C PHE A 30 2.89 18.79 8.80
N VAL A 31 4.21 18.70 8.61
CA VAL A 31 5.06 19.83 8.21
C VAL A 31 4.62 20.41 6.87
N ILE A 32 4.39 19.56 5.86
CA ILE A 32 3.96 20.02 4.52
C ILE A 32 2.61 20.72 4.59
N SER A 33 1.65 20.13 5.31
CA SER A 33 0.31 20.72 5.46
C SER A 33 0.37 22.04 6.21
N PHE A 34 1.25 22.14 7.19
CA PHE A 34 1.47 23.36 7.97
C PHE A 34 2.07 24.48 7.12
N ILE A 35 3.09 24.15 6.31
CA ILE A 35 3.72 25.09 5.37
C ILE A 35 2.69 25.62 4.37
N ILE A 36 1.88 24.73 3.77
CA ILE A 36 0.86 25.13 2.78
C ILE A 36 -0.17 26.08 3.41
N VAL A 37 -0.62 25.79 4.63
CA VAL A 37 -1.58 26.66 5.33
C VAL A 37 -0.96 28.01 5.70
N ILE A 38 0.32 28.05 6.07
CA ILE A 38 1.03 29.32 6.32
C ILE A 38 1.13 30.14 5.04
N ILE A 39 1.55 29.52 3.93
CA ILE A 39 1.65 30.18 2.61
C ILE A 39 0.28 30.69 2.18
N ASP A 40 -0.76 29.86 2.26
CA ASP A 40 -2.12 30.25 1.88
C ASP A 40 -2.60 31.48 2.68
N ARG A 41 -2.31 31.48 3.99
CA ARG A 41 -2.66 32.59 4.88
C ARG A 41 -1.83 33.85 4.61
N ALA A 42 -0.56 33.71 4.25
CA ALA A 42 0.34 34.81 3.98
C ALA A 42 0.04 35.50 2.64
N PHE A 43 -0.33 34.73 1.60
CA PHE A 43 -0.51 35.25 0.25
C PHE A 43 -1.96 35.51 -0.15
N PHE A 44 -2.94 34.76 0.38
CA PHE A 44 -4.33 34.83 -0.09
C PHE A 44 -5.33 35.33 0.97
N GLY A 45 -4.88 35.62 2.20
CA GLY A 45 -5.68 36.34 3.21
C GLY A 45 -6.97 35.62 3.67
N THR A 46 -7.11 34.32 3.40
CA THR A 46 -8.29 33.49 3.67
C THR A 46 -8.46 33.18 5.17
N ARG A 47 -8.86 34.17 5.97
CA ARG A 47 -9.28 33.97 7.37
C ARG A 47 -10.68 33.34 7.42
N LYS A 48 -10.80 32.04 7.74
CA LYS A 48 -11.85 31.44 8.64
C LYS A 48 -12.01 29.91 8.59
N ARG A 49 -11.33 29.14 7.72
CA ARG A 49 -11.47 27.66 7.65
C ARG A 49 -10.16 26.87 7.86
N SER A 50 -9.17 27.48 8.53
CA SER A 50 -7.80 26.95 8.65
C SER A 50 -7.73 25.53 9.16
N ASP A 51 -8.51 25.19 10.19
CA ASP A 51 -8.29 23.93 10.92
C ASP A 51 -8.83 22.73 10.13
N THR A 52 -9.99 22.91 9.48
CA THR A 52 -10.57 21.86 8.63
C THR A 52 -9.80 21.71 7.33
N GLN A 53 -9.29 22.81 6.77
CA GLN A 53 -8.41 22.77 5.60
C GLN A 53 -7.08 22.08 5.93
N PHE A 54 -6.46 22.44 7.05
CA PHE A 54 -5.25 21.79 7.56
C PHE A 54 -5.47 20.30 7.77
N LEU A 55 -6.54 19.91 8.48
CA LEU A 55 -6.85 18.49 8.73
C LEU A 55 -7.06 17.71 7.42
N ASN A 56 -7.75 18.29 6.44
CA ASN A 56 -7.96 17.65 5.14
C ASN A 56 -6.67 17.52 4.34
N LEU A 57 -5.84 18.57 4.29
CA LEU A 57 -4.52 18.54 3.66
C LEU A 57 -3.61 17.52 4.33
N PHE A 58 -3.59 17.52 5.66
CA PHE A 58 -2.82 16.61 6.48
C PHE A 58 -3.20 15.16 6.21
N LEU A 59 -4.50 14.86 6.21
CA LEU A 59 -4.99 13.53 5.90
C LEU A 59 -4.64 13.13 4.46
N THR A 60 -4.81 14.04 3.50
CA THR A 60 -4.49 13.79 2.08
C THR A 60 -3.02 13.48 1.88
N PHE A 61 -2.11 14.35 2.32
CA PHE A 61 -0.67 14.16 2.14
C PHE A 61 -0.16 12.95 2.91
N THR A 62 -0.59 12.78 4.17
CA THR A 62 -0.18 11.62 4.97
C THR A 62 -0.65 10.33 4.32
N SER A 63 -1.88 10.26 3.80
CA SER A 63 -2.37 9.10 3.05
C SER A 63 -1.58 8.85 1.78
N ILE A 64 -1.21 9.89 1.02
CA ILE A 64 -0.40 9.78 -0.20
C ILE A 64 1.01 9.25 0.13
N PHE A 65 1.70 9.86 1.09
CA PHE A 65 3.03 9.40 1.52
C PHE A 65 2.97 7.99 2.09
N THR A 66 1.95 7.70 2.88
CA THR A 66 1.72 6.37 3.41
C THR A 66 1.54 5.36 2.29
N LEU A 67 0.78 5.67 1.24
CA LEU A 67 0.60 4.80 0.10
C LEU A 67 1.94 4.56 -0.61
N PHE A 68 2.65 5.61 -1.01
CA PHE A 68 3.95 5.46 -1.68
C PHE A 68 4.98 4.72 -0.82
N TYR A 69 5.10 5.07 0.46
CA TYR A 69 6.03 4.42 1.37
C TYR A 69 5.62 2.98 1.70
N THR A 70 4.32 2.67 1.80
CA THR A 70 3.84 1.31 2.04
C THR A 70 4.14 0.41 0.84
N PHE A 71 3.99 0.92 -0.39
CA PHE A 71 4.03 0.09 -1.60
C PHE A 71 5.34 0.14 -2.40
N SER A 72 6.26 1.05 -2.07
CA SER A 72 7.49 1.28 -2.82
C SER A 72 8.77 1.02 -2.01
N PRO A 73 9.46 -0.12 -2.24
CA PRO A 73 10.80 -0.33 -1.72
C PRO A 73 11.80 0.73 -2.18
N PHE A 74 11.61 1.29 -3.39
CA PHE A 74 12.43 2.38 -3.91
C PHE A 74 12.36 3.62 -3.02
N PHE A 75 11.16 4.15 -2.75
CA PHE A 75 11.00 5.33 -1.89
C PHE A 75 11.53 5.09 -0.48
N ARG A 76 11.35 3.88 0.08
CA ARG A 76 11.96 3.51 1.36
C ARG A 76 13.48 3.56 1.32
N SER A 77 14.10 3.04 0.26
CA SER A 77 15.56 3.03 0.14
C SER A 77 16.14 4.43 -0.04
N VAL A 78 15.44 5.30 -0.79
CA VAL A 78 15.83 6.70 -1.00
C VAL A 78 15.69 7.49 0.30
N GLU A 79 14.55 7.39 0.98
CA GLU A 79 14.35 8.02 2.29
C GLU A 79 15.41 7.54 3.28
N PHE A 80 15.67 6.23 3.34
CA PHE A 80 16.66 5.66 4.24
C PHE A 80 18.06 6.22 3.98
N LYS A 81 18.47 6.33 2.72
CA LYS A 81 19.75 6.92 2.33
C LYS A 81 19.86 8.38 2.77
N ILE A 82 18.78 9.16 2.66
CA ILE A 82 18.75 10.56 3.08
C ILE A 82 18.79 10.68 4.61
N SER A 83 18.01 9.87 5.33
CA SER A 83 17.90 9.95 6.78
C SER A 83 19.07 9.31 7.53
N HIS A 84 19.85 8.45 6.86
CA HIS A 84 21.00 7.76 7.43
C HIS A 84 22.25 7.90 6.56
N PRO A 85 22.78 9.13 6.38
CA PRO A 85 23.88 9.40 5.44
C PRO A 85 25.19 8.70 5.80
N ARG A 86 25.37 8.29 7.07
CA ARG A 86 26.55 7.55 7.53
C ARG A 86 26.48 6.05 7.23
N TRP A 87 25.34 5.52 6.82
CA TRP A 87 25.24 4.10 6.49
C TRP A 87 25.87 3.83 5.14
N GLU A 88 26.70 2.80 5.09
CA GLU A 88 27.44 2.44 3.89
C GLU A 88 26.61 1.49 3.04
N LYS A 89 26.54 1.77 1.73
CA LYS A 89 25.89 0.87 0.78
C LYS A 89 26.90 -0.22 0.41
N LEU A 90 26.52 -1.48 0.65
CA LEU A 90 27.36 -2.63 0.32
C LEU A 90 27.15 -3.08 -1.12
N GLU A 91 28.20 -3.60 -1.73
CA GLU A 91 28.15 -4.12 -3.10
C GLU A 91 27.62 -5.56 -3.13
N ILE A 92 26.63 -5.80 -3.98
CA ILE A 92 26.05 -7.14 -4.19
C ILE A 92 26.73 -7.82 -5.37
N VAL A 93 27.43 -8.91 -5.08
CA VAL A 93 28.16 -9.72 -6.05
C VAL A 93 27.17 -10.60 -6.82
N SER A 94 26.34 -11.35 -6.11
CA SER A 94 25.31 -12.21 -6.70
C SER A 94 24.16 -12.49 -5.74
N VAL A 95 23.06 -13.00 -6.28
CA VAL A 95 21.90 -13.43 -5.52
C VAL A 95 21.52 -14.82 -6.01
N ASP A 96 21.68 -15.82 -5.13
CA ASP A 96 21.31 -17.20 -5.43
C ASP A 96 19.95 -17.51 -4.81
N LYS A 97 19.16 -18.36 -5.47
CA LYS A 97 17.86 -18.81 -4.95
C LYS A 97 17.89 -20.28 -4.57
N GLU A 98 17.23 -20.59 -3.47
CA GLU A 98 16.91 -21.96 -3.09
C GLU A 98 15.57 -22.38 -3.72
N THR A 99 15.10 -23.59 -3.40
CA THR A 99 13.83 -24.11 -3.92
C THR A 99 12.63 -23.33 -3.38
N SER A 100 11.76 -22.87 -4.28
CA SER A 100 10.50 -22.22 -3.93
C SER A 100 9.53 -23.19 -3.26
N LYS A 101 8.84 -22.73 -2.21
CA LYS A 101 7.85 -23.49 -1.47
C LYS A 101 6.53 -22.73 -1.40
N LYS A 102 5.41 -23.46 -1.46
CA LYS A 102 4.07 -22.95 -1.18
C LYS A 102 3.56 -23.52 0.12
N VAL A 103 2.99 -22.67 0.96
CA VAL A 103 2.39 -23.08 2.23
C VAL A 103 1.10 -22.28 2.42
N SER A 104 0.01 -22.98 2.71
CA SER A 104 -1.21 -22.36 3.22
C SER A 104 -0.90 -21.72 4.57
N THR A 105 -1.23 -20.44 4.73
CA THR A 105 -1.03 -19.78 6.03
C THR A 105 -2.04 -20.32 7.05
N SER A 106 -1.88 -19.97 8.34
CA SER A 106 -2.87 -20.28 9.38
C SER A 106 -4.29 -19.77 9.04
N PHE A 107 -4.39 -18.83 8.09
CA PHE A 107 -5.63 -18.44 7.45
C PHE A 107 -5.80 -19.27 6.18
N ASN A 108 -6.73 -20.24 6.19
CA ASN A 108 -7.00 -21.14 5.06
C ASN A 108 -7.35 -20.42 3.75
N PHE A 109 -7.72 -19.14 3.83
CA PHE A 109 -8.01 -18.29 2.68
C PHE A 109 -6.80 -17.50 2.16
N LEU A 110 -5.58 -17.73 2.65
CA LEU A 110 -4.40 -16.99 2.26
C LEU A 110 -3.24 -17.96 1.99
N GLU A 111 -2.79 -17.98 0.74
CA GLU A 111 -1.65 -18.78 0.30
C GLU A 111 -0.38 -17.94 0.26
N LYS A 112 0.74 -18.56 0.63
CA LYS A 112 2.06 -17.95 0.66
C LYS A 112 3.02 -18.74 -0.22
N ALA A 113 3.55 -18.09 -1.26
CA ALA A 113 4.73 -18.55 -1.98
C ALA A 113 5.97 -17.90 -1.36
N TYR A 114 6.96 -18.70 -0.98
CA TYR A 114 8.23 -18.18 -0.45
C TYR A 114 9.45 -18.90 -1.01
N THR A 115 10.52 -18.13 -1.15
CA THR A 115 11.82 -18.62 -1.60
C THR A 115 12.90 -17.98 -0.72
N SER A 116 13.77 -18.82 -0.18
CA SER A 116 14.98 -18.39 0.49
C SER A 116 16.02 -17.99 -0.57
N ILE A 117 16.63 -16.83 -0.39
CA ILE A 117 17.68 -16.30 -1.25
C ILE A 117 18.95 -16.08 -0.44
N ARG A 118 20.10 -16.35 -1.06
CA ARG A 118 21.42 -16.05 -0.52
C ARG A 118 21.96 -14.84 -1.26
N ILE A 119 22.17 -13.76 -0.52
CA ILE A 119 22.73 -12.51 -1.03
C ILE A 119 24.21 -12.54 -0.73
N ASN A 120 25.02 -12.62 -1.78
CA ASN A 120 26.48 -12.59 -1.70
C ASN A 120 26.95 -11.15 -1.90
N TYR A 121 27.69 -10.61 -0.95
CA TYR A 121 28.09 -9.21 -0.94
C TYR A 121 29.53 -9.03 -0.44
N LEU A 122 30.12 -7.89 -0.78
CA LEU A 122 31.38 -7.44 -0.23
C LEU A 122 31.12 -6.51 0.94
N ASP A 123 31.78 -6.75 2.06
CA ASP A 123 31.75 -5.82 3.20
C ASP A 123 32.64 -4.59 2.95
N ASP A 124 32.73 -3.71 3.94
CA ASP A 124 33.51 -2.46 3.86
C ASP A 124 35.02 -2.68 3.66
N LYS A 125 35.51 -3.89 3.94
CA LYS A 125 36.90 -4.30 3.74
C LYS A 125 37.10 -5.07 2.43
N GLY A 126 36.04 -5.27 1.65
CA GLY A 126 36.07 -6.09 0.44
C GLY A 126 36.06 -7.59 0.73
N GLU A 127 35.75 -8.03 1.95
CA GLU A 127 35.62 -9.45 2.26
C GLU A 127 34.28 -9.98 1.79
N PHE A 128 34.30 -11.19 1.22
CA PHE A 128 33.08 -11.86 0.78
C PHE A 128 32.25 -12.34 1.99
N LYS A 129 30.99 -11.95 2.02
CA LYS A 129 30.02 -12.35 3.04
C LYS A 129 28.71 -12.80 2.40
N VAL A 130 27.96 -13.60 3.14
CA VAL A 130 26.67 -14.16 2.70
C VAL A 130 25.59 -13.76 3.69
N LYS A 131 24.44 -13.33 3.18
CA LYS A 131 23.24 -13.07 3.97
C LYS A 131 22.04 -13.82 3.39
N THR A 132 21.40 -14.63 4.21
CA THR A 132 20.17 -15.31 3.83
C THR A 132 18.95 -14.42 4.11
N GLU A 133 18.05 -14.35 3.15
CA GLU A 133 16.79 -13.61 3.23
C GLU A 133 15.64 -14.40 2.60
N GLU A 134 14.41 -14.09 3.00
CA GLU A 134 13.22 -14.73 2.41
C GLU A 134 12.44 -13.73 1.55
N ILE A 135 12.06 -14.16 0.34
CA ILE A 135 11.10 -13.48 -0.52
C ILE A 135 9.74 -14.15 -0.34
N LYS A 136 8.70 -13.36 -0.04
CA LYS A 136 7.35 -13.84 0.27
C LYS A 136 6.33 -13.10 -0.58
N HIS A 137 5.46 -13.85 -1.22
CA HIS A 137 4.29 -13.34 -1.94
C HIS A 137 3.05 -14.06 -1.45
N TYR A 138 1.93 -13.34 -1.42
CA TYR A 138 0.68 -13.75 -0.83
C TYR A 138 -0.46 -13.57 -1.83
N ALA A 139 -1.41 -14.51 -1.82
CA ALA A 139 -2.65 -14.43 -2.58
C ALA A 139 -3.83 -14.87 -1.71
N ILE A 140 -4.96 -14.18 -1.82
CA ILE A 140 -6.20 -14.58 -1.14
C ILE A 140 -6.89 -15.67 -1.95
N LEU A 141 -7.00 -16.84 -1.35
CA LEU A 141 -7.85 -17.96 -1.75
C LEU A 141 -9.24 -17.78 -1.11
N GLY A 142 -10.14 -17.05 -1.75
CA GLY A 142 -11.44 -16.81 -1.10
C GLY A 142 -12.52 -16.19 -1.98
N PHE A 143 -12.27 -16.07 -3.29
CA PHE A 143 -13.22 -15.51 -4.24
C PHE A 143 -13.90 -16.57 -5.09
N GLU A 144 -13.98 -17.82 -4.62
CA GLU A 144 -14.83 -18.82 -5.26
C GLU A 144 -16.31 -18.46 -5.02
N PRO A 145 -17.18 -18.40 -6.05
CA PRO A 145 -17.00 -18.94 -7.41
C PRO A 145 -16.47 -17.95 -8.47
N LEU A 146 -16.24 -16.69 -8.12
CA LEU A 146 -15.83 -15.63 -9.08
C LEU A 146 -14.46 -15.89 -9.71
N ILE A 147 -13.50 -16.48 -8.97
CA ILE A 147 -12.17 -16.82 -9.46
C ILE A 147 -11.79 -18.20 -8.91
N ARG A 148 -11.47 -19.14 -9.81
CA ARG A 148 -11.06 -20.50 -9.44
C ARG A 148 -9.67 -20.49 -8.79
N LYS A 149 -9.48 -21.33 -7.77
CA LYS A 149 -8.22 -21.49 -7.03
C LYS A 149 -7.00 -21.70 -7.93
N ASP A 150 -7.12 -22.54 -8.97
CA ASP A 150 -6.03 -22.87 -9.89
C ASP A 150 -5.46 -21.66 -10.64
N ARG A 151 -6.31 -20.68 -10.99
CA ARG A 151 -5.87 -19.43 -11.63
C ARG A 151 -5.09 -18.55 -10.65
N ILE A 152 -5.53 -18.49 -9.39
CA ILE A 152 -4.87 -17.70 -8.34
C ILE A 152 -3.49 -18.31 -8.03
N GLU A 153 -3.39 -19.64 -7.95
CA GLU A 153 -2.13 -20.35 -7.76
C GLU A 153 -1.15 -20.10 -8.91
N LYS A 154 -1.61 -20.15 -10.17
CA LYS A 154 -0.80 -19.84 -11.36
C LYS A 154 -0.33 -18.39 -11.40
N GLU A 155 -1.20 -17.45 -11.06
CA GLU A 155 -0.83 -16.04 -10.96
C GLU A 155 0.25 -15.85 -9.88
N LEU A 156 0.06 -16.44 -8.70
CA LEU A 156 1.00 -16.35 -7.59
C LEU A 156 2.38 -16.88 -8.00
N ASP A 157 2.45 -18.01 -8.70
CA ASP A 157 3.70 -18.56 -9.24
C ASP A 157 4.36 -17.65 -10.25
N TYR A 158 3.59 -17.19 -11.24
CA TYR A 158 4.10 -16.30 -12.28
C TYR A 158 4.73 -15.05 -11.66
N ILE A 159 4.06 -14.45 -10.69
CA ILE A 159 4.52 -13.21 -10.07
C ILE A 159 5.68 -13.46 -9.11
N HIS A 160 5.63 -14.54 -8.33
CA HIS A 160 6.73 -14.94 -7.46
C HIS A 160 8.01 -15.14 -8.27
N ASN A 161 7.94 -15.92 -9.35
CA ASN A 161 9.08 -16.19 -10.23
C ASN A 161 9.57 -14.93 -10.95
N ARG A 162 8.65 -14.11 -11.48
CA ARG A 162 9.02 -12.84 -12.13
C ARG A 162 9.72 -11.89 -11.15
N SER A 163 9.23 -11.80 -9.91
CA SER A 163 9.87 -10.98 -8.88
C SER A 163 11.25 -11.52 -8.51
N LEU A 164 11.41 -12.84 -8.37
CA LEU A 164 12.71 -13.45 -8.10
C LEU A 164 13.70 -13.18 -9.22
N ASN A 165 13.31 -13.41 -10.48
CA ASN A 165 14.17 -13.16 -11.63
C ASN A 165 14.58 -11.67 -11.68
N LYS A 166 13.66 -10.74 -11.42
CA LYS A 166 14.01 -9.32 -11.31
C LYS A 166 15.04 -9.05 -10.20
N LEU A 167 14.91 -9.68 -9.04
CA LEU A 167 15.85 -9.49 -7.92
C LEU A 167 17.24 -10.04 -8.25
N ILE A 168 17.31 -11.18 -8.93
CA ILE A 168 18.55 -11.86 -9.32
C ILE A 168 19.20 -11.15 -10.50
N ASP A 169 18.49 -11.06 -11.63
CA ASP A 169 19.04 -10.60 -12.92
C ASP A 169 19.40 -9.12 -12.89
N LYS A 170 18.59 -8.29 -12.21
CA LYS A 170 18.82 -6.84 -12.11
C LYS A 170 19.54 -6.43 -10.83
N LYS A 171 19.97 -7.39 -10.00
CA LYS A 171 20.52 -7.15 -8.66
C LYS A 171 19.70 -6.09 -7.89
N ALA A 172 18.38 -6.18 -7.96
CA ALA A 172 17.46 -5.15 -7.47
C ALA A 172 17.29 -5.21 -5.94
N ILE A 173 18.40 -5.34 -5.21
CA ILE A 173 18.48 -5.36 -3.76
C ILE A 173 19.44 -4.24 -3.36
N ASN A 174 19.05 -3.42 -2.38
CA ASN A 174 19.96 -2.47 -1.76
C ASN A 174 20.26 -2.95 -0.34
N LEU A 175 21.55 -3.16 -0.06
CA LEU A 175 22.06 -3.55 1.24
C LEU A 175 22.80 -2.36 1.85
N TYR A 176 22.46 -2.01 3.09
CA TYR A 176 23.12 -0.97 3.85
C TYR A 176 23.62 -1.50 5.19
N GLN A 177 24.82 -1.08 5.57
CA GLN A 177 25.48 -1.45 6.82
C GLN A 177 25.55 -0.26 7.77
N HIS A 178 25.21 -0.47 9.03
CA HIS A 178 25.38 0.53 10.07
C HIS A 178 26.88 0.74 10.36
N PRO A 179 27.36 1.97 10.65
CA PRO A 179 28.77 2.25 10.94
C PRO A 179 29.40 1.37 12.03
N SER A 180 28.62 1.01 13.06
CA SER A 180 29.08 0.11 14.13
C SER A 180 29.12 -1.37 13.74
N LYS A 181 28.78 -1.72 12.48
CA LYS A 181 28.75 -3.08 11.91
C LYS A 181 27.74 -4.07 12.51
N GLU A 182 27.06 -3.72 13.59
CA GLU A 182 26.08 -4.61 14.26
C GLU A 182 24.78 -4.83 13.48
N LYS A 183 24.40 -3.89 12.60
CA LYS A 183 23.06 -3.86 11.98
C LYS A 183 23.13 -3.69 10.48
N MET A 184 22.35 -4.50 9.77
CA MET A 184 22.13 -4.40 8.33
C MET A 184 20.69 -4.02 8.01
N LYS A 185 20.51 -3.27 6.93
CA LYS A 185 19.20 -2.94 6.37
C LYS A 185 19.12 -3.37 4.92
N ILE A 186 18.07 -4.10 4.57
CA ILE A 186 17.87 -4.68 3.25
C ILE A 186 16.59 -4.12 2.63
N PHE A 187 16.69 -3.60 1.42
CA PHE A 187 15.56 -3.16 0.61
C PHE A 187 15.47 -4.06 -0.62
N LYS A 188 14.34 -4.76 -0.77
CA LYS A 188 14.11 -5.76 -1.81
C LYS A 188 13.24 -5.13 -2.90
N GLY A 189 13.76 -5.02 -4.10
CA GLY A 189 13.12 -4.38 -5.25
C GLY A 189 13.54 -2.91 -5.42
N ASN A 190 13.65 -2.49 -6.67
CA ASN A 190 13.79 -1.09 -7.08
C ASN A 190 12.53 -0.57 -7.80
N ASP A 191 11.45 -1.36 -7.85
CA ASP A 191 10.22 -0.95 -8.51
C ASP A 191 9.46 0.06 -7.62
N ALA A 192 8.89 1.08 -8.26
CA ALA A 192 8.08 2.09 -7.58
C ALA A 192 6.82 1.50 -6.90
N PHE A 193 6.34 0.34 -7.37
CA PHE A 193 5.21 -0.38 -6.81
C PHE A 193 5.46 -1.90 -6.88
N ALA A 194 6.15 -2.44 -5.87
CA ALA A 194 6.61 -3.84 -5.90
C ALA A 194 5.64 -4.83 -5.21
N LEU A 195 4.59 -4.34 -4.54
CA LEU A 195 3.89 -5.12 -3.52
C LEU A 195 2.48 -5.61 -3.91
N ARG A 196 2.25 -5.89 -5.20
CA ARG A 196 0.97 -6.45 -5.72
C ARG A 196 0.58 -7.80 -5.07
N HIS A 197 1.46 -8.44 -4.31
CA HIS A 197 1.20 -9.67 -3.55
C HIS A 197 1.75 -9.61 -2.13
N SER A 198 1.73 -8.42 -1.52
CA SER A 198 1.99 -8.29 -0.08
C SER A 198 0.73 -8.62 0.74
N VAL A 199 0.91 -9.04 1.99
CA VAL A 199 -0.22 -9.23 2.92
C VAL A 199 -1.07 -7.96 3.03
N GLY A 200 -0.44 -6.79 3.12
CA GLY A 200 -1.14 -5.51 3.20
C GLY A 200 -1.97 -5.19 1.95
N PHE A 201 -1.44 -5.48 0.77
CA PHE A 201 -2.19 -5.33 -0.49
C PHE A 201 -3.39 -6.28 -0.54
N GLN A 202 -3.19 -7.54 -0.17
CA GLN A 202 -4.26 -8.53 -0.12
C GLN A 202 -5.37 -8.14 0.88
N ILE A 203 -5.00 -7.66 2.07
CA ILE A 203 -5.97 -7.12 3.05
C ILE A 203 -6.72 -5.90 2.48
N ALA A 204 -6.01 -4.97 1.83
CA ALA A 204 -6.65 -3.80 1.21
C ALA A 204 -7.63 -4.21 0.09
N LEU A 205 -7.28 -5.21 -0.70
CA LEU A 205 -8.15 -5.80 -1.72
C LEU A 205 -9.41 -6.39 -1.08
N LEU A 206 -9.26 -7.17 0.01
CA LEU A 206 -10.38 -7.74 0.76
C LEU A 206 -11.32 -6.67 1.33
N ILE A 207 -10.76 -5.63 1.95
CA ILE A 207 -11.54 -4.48 2.47
C ILE A 207 -12.30 -3.81 1.32
N THR A 208 -11.65 -3.63 0.16
CA THR A 208 -12.29 -3.02 -1.02
C THR A 208 -13.48 -3.85 -1.51
N TYR A 209 -13.35 -5.17 -1.55
CA TYR A 209 -14.48 -6.06 -1.90
C TYR A 209 -15.59 -6.02 -0.86
N PHE A 210 -15.25 -6.03 0.42
CA PHE A 210 -16.25 -5.93 1.50
C PHE A 210 -17.02 -4.60 1.42
N LEU A 211 -16.30 -3.49 1.19
CA LEU A 211 -16.91 -2.19 0.94
C LEU A 211 -17.79 -2.20 -0.32
N PHE A 212 -17.34 -2.82 -1.40
CA PHE A 212 -18.14 -2.99 -2.62
C PHE A 212 -19.47 -3.69 -2.33
N VAL A 213 -19.45 -4.81 -1.60
CA VAL A 213 -20.67 -5.56 -1.26
C VAL A 213 -21.60 -4.71 -0.37
N ILE A 214 -21.07 -4.10 0.69
CA ILE A 214 -21.87 -3.27 1.60
C ILE A 214 -22.47 -2.06 0.86
N LEU A 215 -21.69 -1.38 0.03
CA LEU A 215 -22.15 -0.21 -0.72
C LEU A 215 -23.23 -0.58 -1.74
N ASN A 216 -23.10 -1.74 -2.40
CA ASN A 216 -24.14 -2.24 -3.30
C ASN A 216 -25.44 -2.56 -2.55
N ILE A 217 -25.34 -3.29 -1.45
CA ILE A 217 -26.49 -3.59 -0.58
C ILE A 217 -27.15 -2.29 -0.11
N TYR A 218 -26.35 -1.32 0.35
CA TYR A 218 -26.83 -0.01 0.74
C TYR A 218 -27.55 0.71 -0.40
N CYS A 219 -26.98 0.73 -1.60
CA CYS A 219 -27.58 1.39 -2.77
C CYS A 219 -28.89 0.72 -3.18
N ILE A 220 -29.00 -0.61 -3.08
CA ILE A 220 -30.23 -1.36 -3.35
C ILE A 220 -31.30 -0.98 -2.32
N PHE A 221 -31.02 -1.07 -1.02
CA PHE A 221 -31.99 -0.78 0.03
C PHE A 221 -32.39 0.70 0.10
N LYS A 222 -31.47 1.61 -0.25
CA LYS A 222 -31.68 3.06 -0.19
C LYS A 222 -31.93 3.70 -1.55
N PHE A 223 -32.20 2.90 -2.59
CA PHE A 223 -32.35 3.38 -3.97
C PHE A 223 -33.32 4.55 -4.09
N LYS A 224 -34.54 4.41 -3.54
CA LYS A 224 -35.55 5.49 -3.58
C LYS A 224 -35.06 6.76 -2.89
N GLN A 225 -34.40 6.64 -1.74
CA GLN A 225 -33.87 7.79 -0.99
C GLN A 225 -32.71 8.47 -1.73
N LEU A 226 -31.84 7.69 -2.38
CA LEU A 226 -30.75 8.20 -3.22
C LEU A 226 -31.29 8.95 -4.44
N VAL A 227 -32.29 8.41 -5.13
CA VAL A 227 -32.93 9.08 -6.29
C VAL A 227 -33.58 10.40 -5.87
N THR A 228 -34.28 10.42 -4.74
CA THR A 228 -34.86 11.65 -4.20
C THR A 228 -33.78 12.65 -3.80
N ALA A 229 -32.69 12.21 -3.19
CA ALA A 229 -31.56 13.07 -2.82
C ALA A 229 -30.84 13.68 -4.03
N LEU A 230 -30.72 12.94 -5.14
CA LEU A 230 -30.14 13.45 -6.40
C LEU A 230 -31.00 14.53 -7.06
N LYS A 231 -32.33 14.40 -6.95
CA LYS A 231 -33.31 15.36 -7.46
C LYS A 231 -33.61 16.50 -6.48
N SER A 232 -33.06 16.44 -5.28
CA SER A 232 -33.27 17.44 -4.23
C SER A 232 -32.62 18.78 -4.60
N SER A 233 -33.31 19.87 -4.30
CA SER A 233 -32.73 21.23 -4.33
C SER A 233 -31.74 21.47 -3.18
N ASN A 234 -31.70 20.59 -2.17
CA ASN A 234 -30.73 20.65 -1.09
C ASN A 234 -29.35 20.19 -1.56
N THR A 235 -28.46 21.15 -1.79
CA THR A 235 -27.08 20.93 -2.24
C THR A 235 -26.27 19.99 -1.35
N LYS A 236 -26.59 19.87 -0.06
CA LYS A 236 -25.88 18.97 0.86
C LYS A 236 -26.25 17.50 0.65
N ASP A 237 -27.53 17.22 0.47
CA ASP A 237 -28.03 15.86 0.25
C ASP A 237 -27.62 15.36 -1.13
N GLN A 238 -27.69 16.24 -2.12
CA GLN A 238 -27.23 15.99 -3.48
C GLN A 238 -25.73 15.63 -3.53
N LYS A 239 -24.87 16.42 -2.87
CA LYS A 239 -23.42 16.15 -2.78
C LYS A 239 -23.14 14.80 -2.11
N THR A 240 -23.87 14.47 -1.05
CA THR A 240 -23.70 13.20 -0.34
C THR A 240 -24.05 12.01 -1.25
N ALA A 241 -25.15 12.12 -2.00
CA ALA A 241 -25.55 11.09 -2.97
C ALA A 241 -24.51 10.93 -4.09
N TYR A 242 -23.96 12.03 -4.64
CA TYR A 242 -22.89 11.96 -5.64
C TYR A 242 -21.62 11.29 -5.12
N ILE A 243 -21.19 11.61 -3.89
CA ILE A 243 -20.01 10.97 -3.28
C ILE A 243 -20.22 9.46 -3.17
N ILE A 244 -21.39 9.02 -2.70
CA ILE A 244 -21.71 7.59 -2.58
C ILE A 244 -21.66 6.90 -3.96
N LEU A 245 -22.30 7.49 -4.98
CA LEU A 245 -22.29 6.94 -6.34
C LEU A 245 -20.90 6.90 -6.97
N ILE A 246 -20.08 7.93 -6.75
CA ILE A 246 -18.70 7.96 -7.23
C ILE A 246 -17.89 6.84 -6.59
N ILE A 247 -18.02 6.62 -5.28
CA ILE A 247 -17.34 5.51 -4.58
C ILE A 247 -17.80 4.16 -5.14
N VAL A 248 -19.10 3.99 -5.38
CA VAL A 248 -19.65 2.77 -6.00
C VAL A 248 -19.04 2.55 -7.39
N LEU A 249 -19.03 3.58 -8.24
CA LEU A 249 -18.43 3.51 -9.58
C LEU A 249 -16.94 3.10 -9.51
N TYR A 250 -16.16 3.72 -8.62
CA TYR A 250 -14.75 3.36 -8.43
C TYR A 250 -14.59 1.91 -7.97
N SER A 251 -15.43 1.45 -7.05
CA SER A 251 -15.39 0.05 -6.60
C SER A 251 -15.72 -0.93 -7.73
N TYR A 252 -16.70 -0.63 -8.60
CA TYR A 252 -16.97 -1.40 -9.82
C TYR A 252 -15.77 -1.42 -10.78
N LEU A 253 -15.11 -0.28 -10.98
CA LEU A 253 -13.92 -0.19 -11.82
C LEU A 253 -12.77 -1.04 -11.26
N VAL A 254 -12.53 -1.02 -9.95
CA VAL A 254 -11.52 -1.86 -9.30
C VAL A 254 -11.85 -3.35 -9.45
N VAL A 255 -13.10 -3.75 -9.19
CA VAL A 255 -13.55 -5.14 -9.37
C VAL A 255 -13.41 -5.57 -10.84
N GLY A 256 -13.83 -4.74 -11.79
CA GLY A 256 -13.73 -5.01 -13.22
C GLY A 256 -12.30 -5.15 -13.71
N ILE A 257 -11.39 -4.27 -13.30
CA ILE A 257 -9.95 -4.38 -13.60
C ILE A 257 -9.38 -5.68 -13.01
N THR A 258 -9.78 -6.02 -11.78
CA THR A 258 -9.28 -7.23 -11.12
C THR A 258 -9.77 -8.48 -11.85
N PHE A 259 -11.05 -8.54 -12.22
CA PHE A 259 -11.61 -9.63 -13.02
C PHE A 259 -10.93 -9.76 -14.39
N LEU A 260 -10.77 -8.67 -15.14
CA LEU A 260 -10.07 -8.66 -16.43
C LEU A 260 -8.61 -9.11 -16.31
N HIS A 261 -7.95 -8.79 -15.19
CA HIS A 261 -6.60 -9.24 -14.90
C HIS A 261 -6.55 -10.76 -14.67
N TYR A 262 -7.48 -11.30 -13.89
CA TYR A 262 -7.59 -12.75 -13.66
C TYR A 262 -8.00 -13.55 -14.89
N LEU A 263 -8.69 -12.96 -15.86
CA LEU A 263 -8.98 -13.61 -17.14
C LEU A 263 -7.73 -13.96 -17.96
N LYS A 264 -6.60 -13.28 -17.71
CA LYS A 264 -5.32 -13.52 -18.41
C LYS A 264 -4.59 -14.78 -17.93
N PHE A 265 -5.03 -15.36 -16.82
CA PHE A 265 -4.49 -16.57 -16.20
C PHE A 265 -5.51 -17.71 -16.27
#